data_AF-A0A9R0AKQ7-F1
#
_entry.id   AF-A0A9R0AKQ7-F1
#
_cell.length_a   1.000
_cell.length_b   1.000
_cell.length_c   1.000
_cell.angle_alpha   90.00
_cell.angle_beta   90.00
_cell.angle_gamma   90.00
#
_symmetry.space_group_name_H-M   'P 1'
#
loop_
_entity.id
_entity.type
_entity.pdbx_description
1 polymer ?
#
loop_
_entity_poly.entity_id
_entity_poly.type
_entity_poly.pdbx_seq_one_letter_code
_entity_poly.pdbx_strand_id
1 'polypeptide(L)'
;MSLSTHEDLIMTMYENGHTDTEISYHLSELGMQRGNSERNIRKFRSERGLKRKCISDEELELAVSRAVVETGPYYGRKMMTGYLAAQGVNASEVRVGQTLAQMHEPYHRARCQGARNLNPVPYNAEYVGSQTPYGPK
;
A
#
# COMPACT_ATOMS: atom_id res chain seq x y z
N MET A 1 32.01 9.18 -9.76
CA MET A 1 31.85 7.85 -9.13
C MET A 1 30.60 7.21 -9.72
N SER A 2 30.69 5.95 -10.14
CA SER A 2 29.59 5.20 -10.75
C SER A 2 28.90 4.34 -9.68
N LEU A 3 27.60 4.02 -9.87
CA LEU A 3 26.88 3.06 -9.02
C LEU A 3 27.54 1.68 -9.04
N SER A 4 28.26 1.33 -10.11
CA SER A 4 29.01 0.07 -10.22
C SER A 4 30.07 -0.11 -9.15
N THR A 5 30.64 0.96 -8.61
CA THR A 5 31.65 0.88 -7.53
C THR A 5 31.03 0.43 -6.20
N HIS A 6 29.74 0.67 -6.00
CA HIS A 6 29.00 0.34 -4.77
C HIS A 6 28.04 -0.83 -5.01
N GLU A 7 28.28 -1.63 -6.04
CA GLU A 7 27.37 -2.69 -6.45
C GLU A 7 27.12 -3.69 -5.33
N ASP A 8 28.17 -4.23 -4.71
CA ASP A 8 28.05 -5.22 -3.64
C ASP A 8 27.24 -4.66 -2.46
N LEU A 9 27.51 -3.40 -2.08
CA LEU A 9 26.76 -2.71 -1.03
C LEU A 9 25.28 -2.58 -1.40
N ILE A 10 24.97 -2.12 -2.62
CA ILE A 10 23.59 -1.96 -3.10
C ILE A 10 22.85 -3.30 -3.10
N MET A 11 23.54 -4.39 -3.50
CA MET A 11 23.00 -5.75 -3.46
C MET A 11 22.64 -6.16 -2.02
N THR A 12 23.58 -6.01 -1.07
CA THR A 12 23.35 -6.33 0.34
C THR A 12 22.20 -5.49 0.95
N MET A 13 22.09 -4.21 0.57
CA MET A 13 20.98 -3.36 1.02
C MET A 13 19.63 -3.87 0.51
N TYR A 14 19.55 -4.36 -0.73
CA TYR A 14 18.32 -4.96 -1.26
C TYR A 14 17.98 -6.30 -0.59
N GLU A 15 18.97 -7.12 -0.26
CA GLU A 15 18.77 -8.35 0.52
C GLU A 15 18.19 -8.04 1.91
N ASN A 16 18.65 -6.94 2.51
CA ASN A 16 18.16 -6.41 3.78
C ASN A 16 16.82 -5.65 3.65
N GLY A 17 16.22 -5.58 2.47
CA GLY A 17 14.89 -4.99 2.25
C GLY A 17 14.85 -3.47 2.14
N HIS A 18 15.98 -2.79 1.92
CA HIS A 18 16.01 -1.33 1.80
C HIS A 18 15.31 -0.84 0.52
N THR A 19 14.69 0.32 0.64
CA THR A 19 14.04 1.05 -0.45
C THR A 19 15.06 1.81 -1.30
N ASP A 20 14.66 2.19 -2.53
CA ASP A 20 15.56 2.93 -3.43
C ASP A 20 15.94 4.30 -2.82
N THR A 21 15.06 4.87 -1.99
CA THR A 21 15.27 6.12 -1.24
C THR A 21 16.28 5.96 -0.11
N GLU A 22 16.19 4.89 0.66
CA GLU A 22 17.16 4.60 1.75
C GLU A 22 18.55 4.32 1.17
N ILE A 23 18.63 3.58 0.06
CA ILE A 23 19.89 3.34 -0.65
C ILE A 23 20.49 4.67 -1.15
N SER A 24 19.64 5.57 -1.69
CA SER A 24 20.07 6.90 -2.14
C SER A 24 20.68 7.73 -1.01
N TYR A 25 20.00 7.72 0.15
CA TYR A 25 20.46 8.41 1.35
C TYR A 25 21.80 7.82 1.84
N HIS A 26 21.88 6.51 1.98
CA HIS A 26 23.08 5.83 2.46
C HIS A 26 24.29 6.05 1.53
N LEU A 27 24.07 6.04 0.21
CA LEU A 27 25.14 6.35 -0.75
C LEU A 27 25.59 7.82 -0.63
N SER A 28 24.66 8.73 -0.32
CA SER A 28 24.99 10.14 -0.08
C SER A 28 25.87 10.31 1.17
N GLU A 29 25.56 9.59 2.25
CA GLU A 29 26.35 9.60 3.49
C GLU A 29 27.76 9.05 3.29
N LEU A 30 27.94 8.07 2.39
CA LEU A 30 29.25 7.55 2.00
C LEU A 30 30.05 8.51 1.10
N GLY A 31 29.55 9.71 0.83
CA GLY A 31 30.23 10.74 0.05
C GLY A 31 29.96 10.67 -1.46
N MET A 32 28.98 9.89 -1.90
CA MET A 32 28.61 9.84 -3.32
C MET A 32 27.81 11.09 -3.70
N GLN A 33 28.47 12.08 -4.28
CA GLN A 33 27.86 13.39 -4.58
C GLN A 33 26.96 13.41 -5.82
N ARG A 34 27.12 12.47 -6.76
CA ARG A 34 26.36 12.43 -8.02
C ARG A 34 26.07 11.01 -8.45
N GLY A 35 24.94 10.84 -9.13
CA GLY A 35 24.57 9.57 -9.76
C GLY A 35 23.78 8.61 -8.87
N ASN A 36 23.56 8.95 -7.61
CA ASN A 36 22.86 8.15 -6.60
C ASN A 36 21.38 8.55 -6.42
N SER A 37 20.78 9.29 -7.35
CA SER A 37 19.35 9.62 -7.24
C SER A 37 18.51 8.34 -7.20
N GLU A 38 17.36 8.40 -6.51
CA GLU A 38 16.41 7.27 -6.47
C GLU A 38 16.08 6.74 -7.88
N ARG A 39 15.96 7.63 -8.87
CA ARG A 39 15.74 7.27 -10.27
C ARG A 39 16.88 6.42 -10.85
N ASN A 40 18.12 6.78 -10.57
CA ASN A 40 19.28 6.04 -11.06
C ASN A 40 19.42 4.69 -10.37
N ILE A 41 19.16 4.63 -9.06
CA ILE A 41 19.14 3.37 -8.29
C ILE A 41 18.04 2.45 -8.82
N ARG A 42 16.83 2.98 -9.07
CA ARG A 42 15.75 2.22 -9.68
C ARG A 42 16.12 1.69 -11.07
N LYS A 43 16.79 2.52 -11.89
CA LYS A 43 17.30 2.09 -13.20
C LYS A 43 18.33 0.96 -13.06
N PHE A 44 19.32 1.14 -12.18
CA PHE A 44 20.35 0.14 -11.88
C PHE A 44 19.74 -1.19 -11.40
N ARG A 45 18.74 -1.11 -10.51
CA ARG A 45 17.97 -2.26 -10.04
C ARG A 45 17.28 -3.00 -11.20
N SER A 46 16.56 -2.27 -12.04
CA SER A 46 15.84 -2.83 -13.19
C SER A 46 16.78 -3.46 -14.22
N GLU A 47 17.91 -2.83 -14.53
CA GLU A 47 18.91 -3.35 -15.48
C GLU A 47 19.54 -4.67 -15.02
N ARG A 48 19.65 -4.87 -13.70
CA ARG A 48 20.21 -6.09 -13.09
C ARG A 48 19.15 -7.12 -12.70
N GLY A 49 17.88 -6.87 -13.01
CA GLY A 49 16.78 -7.77 -12.66
C GLY A 49 16.57 -7.94 -11.15
N LEU A 50 17.06 -7.01 -10.33
CA LEU A 50 16.93 -7.09 -8.89
C LEU A 50 15.48 -6.86 -8.48
N LYS A 51 14.90 -7.85 -7.80
CA LYS A 51 13.55 -7.76 -7.26
C LYS A 51 13.64 -7.42 -5.78
N ARG A 52 12.74 -6.55 -5.32
CA ARG A 52 12.58 -6.35 -3.89
C ARG A 52 12.06 -7.64 -3.26
N LYS A 53 12.52 -7.93 -2.05
CA LYS A 53 11.89 -8.95 -1.22
C LYS A 53 10.42 -8.59 -1.06
N CYS A 54 9.57 -9.44 -1.61
CA CYS A 54 8.12 -9.29 -1.53
C CYS A 54 7.61 -10.40 -0.63
N ILE A 55 6.65 -10.09 0.22
CA ILE A 55 5.95 -11.10 1.02
C ILE A 55 5.34 -12.15 0.07
N SER A 56 5.46 -13.43 0.42
CA SER A 56 4.84 -14.51 -0.37
C SER A 56 3.31 -14.39 -0.33
N ASP A 57 2.60 -15.02 -1.27
CA ASP A 57 1.14 -15.00 -1.24
C ASP A 57 0.60 -15.71 0.00
N GLU A 58 1.21 -16.81 0.43
CA GLU A 58 0.86 -17.55 1.64
C GLU A 58 1.06 -16.72 2.92
N GLU A 59 2.20 -16.02 3.03
CA GLU A 59 2.48 -15.13 4.16
C GLU A 59 1.52 -13.94 4.18
N LEU A 60 1.17 -13.41 3.00
CA LEU A 60 0.22 -12.32 2.88
C LEU A 60 -1.19 -12.76 3.30
N GLU A 61 -1.64 -13.94 2.88
CA GLU A 61 -2.91 -14.53 3.31
C GLU A 61 -2.96 -14.68 4.83
N LEU A 62 -1.90 -15.22 5.43
CA LEU A 62 -1.80 -15.36 6.88
C LEU A 62 -1.85 -14.00 7.58
N ALA A 63 -1.11 -13.00 7.09
CA ALA A 63 -1.10 -11.66 7.67
C ALA A 63 -2.46 -10.97 7.56
N VAL A 64 -3.12 -11.05 6.40
CA VAL A 64 -4.46 -10.51 6.19
C VAL A 64 -5.48 -11.23 7.08
N SER A 65 -5.37 -12.54 7.25
CA SER A 65 -6.26 -13.31 8.13
C SER A 65 -6.24 -12.81 9.57
N ARG A 66 -5.04 -12.60 10.13
CA ARG A 66 -4.85 -12.08 11.47
C ARG A 66 -5.37 -10.65 11.58
N ALA A 67 -5.02 -9.80 10.62
CA ALA A 67 -5.46 -8.42 10.60
C ALA A 67 -7.00 -8.28 10.51
N VAL A 68 -7.70 -9.16 9.76
CA VAL A 68 -9.17 -9.17 9.70
C VAL A 68 -9.78 -9.59 11.03
N VAL A 69 -9.17 -10.53 11.76
CA VAL A 69 -9.63 -10.91 13.11
C VAL A 69 -9.48 -9.74 14.09
N GLU A 70 -8.38 -8.98 13.99
CA GLU A 70 -8.10 -7.85 14.90
C GLU A 70 -8.91 -6.58 14.57
N THR A 71 -9.02 -6.23 13.29
CA THR A 71 -9.65 -4.96 12.84
C THR A 71 -11.11 -5.13 12.43
N GLY A 72 -11.55 -6.36 12.23
CA GLY A 72 -12.86 -6.69 11.69
C GLY A 72 -12.95 -6.55 10.15
N PRO A 73 -14.09 -6.95 9.57
CA PRO A 73 -14.26 -7.07 8.12
C PRO A 73 -14.45 -5.75 7.36
N TYR A 74 -14.60 -4.65 8.09
CA TYR A 74 -14.87 -3.33 7.54
C TYR A 74 -13.66 -2.72 6.84
N TYR A 75 -12.45 -3.15 7.19
CA TYR A 75 -11.22 -2.65 6.60
C TYR A 75 -11.14 -3.12 5.14
N GLY A 76 -11.39 -2.17 4.23
CA GLY A 76 -11.18 -2.38 2.79
C GLY A 76 -9.69 -2.41 2.45
N ARG A 77 -9.38 -2.72 1.18
CA ARG A 77 -8.00 -2.88 0.68
C ARG A 77 -7.04 -1.76 1.11
N LYS A 78 -7.47 -0.50 1.08
CA LYS A 78 -6.64 0.67 1.41
C LYS A 78 -6.31 0.73 2.91
N MET A 79 -7.32 0.54 3.76
CA MET A 79 -7.14 0.51 5.22
C MET A 79 -6.30 -0.69 5.64
N MET A 80 -6.58 -1.86 5.06
CA MET A 80 -5.84 -3.08 5.34
C MET A 80 -4.37 -2.98 4.91
N THR A 81 -4.09 -2.38 3.75
CA THR A 81 -2.71 -2.15 3.29
C THR A 81 -1.95 -1.24 4.27
N GLY A 82 -2.58 -0.16 4.73
CA GLY A 82 -1.96 0.74 5.71
C GLY A 82 -1.74 0.06 7.06
N TYR A 83 -2.70 -0.74 7.52
CA TYR A 83 -2.59 -1.51 8.76
C TYR A 83 -1.45 -2.53 8.72
N LEU A 84 -1.37 -3.31 7.63
CA LEU A 84 -0.28 -4.27 7.42
C LEU A 84 1.08 -3.57 7.36
N ALA A 85 1.17 -2.43 6.67
CA ALA A 85 2.41 -1.65 6.62
C ALA A 85 2.84 -1.16 8.00
N ALA A 86 1.90 -0.76 8.87
CA ALA A 86 2.19 -0.39 10.26
C ALA A 86 2.69 -1.59 11.10
N GLN A 87 2.33 -2.82 10.73
CA GLN A 87 2.86 -4.06 11.31
C GLN A 87 4.14 -4.56 10.61
N GLY A 88 4.71 -3.79 9.69
CA GLY A 88 5.93 -4.14 8.95
C GLY A 88 5.69 -5.05 7.73
N VAL A 89 4.44 -5.34 7.39
CA VAL A 89 4.07 -6.16 6.22
C VAL A 89 3.76 -5.26 5.04
N ASN A 90 4.70 -5.19 4.09
CA ASN A 90 4.55 -4.40 2.88
C ASN A 90 4.01 -5.25 1.72
N ALA A 91 2.78 -4.97 1.30
CA ALA A 91 2.13 -5.60 0.16
C ALA A 91 1.44 -4.54 -0.73
N SER A 92 1.21 -4.87 -2.01
CA SER A 92 0.47 -3.97 -2.89
C SER A 92 -1.02 -3.97 -2.56
N GLU A 93 -1.67 -2.81 -2.67
CA GLU A 93 -3.12 -2.66 -2.43
C GLU A 93 -3.95 -3.63 -3.31
N VAL A 94 -3.46 -3.93 -4.51
CA VAL A 94 -4.07 -4.90 -5.43
C VAL A 94 -4.02 -6.31 -4.85
N ARG A 95 -2.85 -6.78 -4.39
CA ARG A 95 -2.70 -8.12 -3.79
C ARG A 95 -3.54 -8.24 -2.53
N VAL A 96 -3.49 -7.25 -1.64
CA VAL A 96 -4.33 -7.20 -0.43
C VAL A 96 -5.82 -7.27 -0.79
N GLY A 97 -6.25 -6.53 -1.83
CA GLY A 97 -7.62 -6.56 -2.32
C GLY A 97 -8.06 -7.93 -2.84
N GLN A 98 -7.19 -8.63 -3.58
CA GLN A 98 -7.43 -9.98 -4.08
C GLN A 98 -7.53 -10.99 -2.92
N THR A 99 -6.61 -10.94 -1.97
CA THR A 99 -6.63 -11.78 -0.76
C THR A 99 -7.92 -11.55 0.04
N LEU A 100 -8.30 -10.29 0.30
CA LEU A 100 -9.56 -9.98 0.99
C LEU A 100 -10.80 -10.49 0.25
N ALA A 101 -10.79 -10.47 -1.09
CA ALA A 101 -11.90 -10.96 -1.90
C ALA A 101 -12.03 -12.49 -1.83
N GLN A 102 -10.90 -13.21 -1.83
CA GLN A 102 -10.86 -14.66 -1.70
C GLN A 102 -11.27 -15.13 -0.30
N MET A 103 -10.82 -14.41 0.73
CA MET A 103 -11.07 -14.78 2.13
C MET A 103 -12.52 -14.60 2.58
N HIS A 104 -13.22 -13.57 2.09
CA HIS A 104 -14.58 -13.28 2.58
C HIS A 104 -15.49 -12.67 1.52
N GLU A 105 -16.04 -13.55 0.68
CA GLU A 105 -16.96 -13.23 -0.42
C GLU A 105 -18.17 -12.36 0.00
N PRO A 106 -18.85 -12.60 1.14
CA PRO A 106 -19.98 -11.77 1.56
C PRO A 106 -19.64 -10.30 1.87
N TYR A 107 -18.47 -10.03 2.47
CA TYR A 107 -18.07 -8.66 2.82
C TYR A 107 -17.52 -7.92 1.61
N HIS A 108 -16.87 -8.65 0.71
CA HIS A 108 -16.49 -8.12 -0.59
C HIS A 108 -17.73 -7.69 -1.39
N ARG A 109 -18.77 -8.53 -1.45
CA ARG A 109 -20.06 -8.19 -2.07
C ARG A 109 -20.73 -6.99 -1.41
N ALA A 110 -20.81 -6.96 -0.08
CA ALA A 110 -21.40 -5.84 0.65
C ALA A 110 -20.70 -4.51 0.35
N ARG A 111 -19.37 -4.49 0.24
CA ARG A 111 -18.59 -3.29 -0.17
C ARG A 111 -18.87 -2.87 -1.61
N CYS A 112 -18.97 -3.82 -2.54
CA CYS A 112 -19.30 -3.53 -3.93
C CYS A 112 -20.73 -2.99 -4.10
N GLN A 113 -21.66 -3.42 -3.23
CA GLN A 113 -23.04 -2.94 -3.20
C GLN A 113 -23.17 -1.57 -2.50
N GLY A 114 -22.47 -1.35 -1.39
CA GLY A 114 -22.55 -0.11 -0.59
C GLY A 114 -22.01 1.14 -1.30
N ALA A 115 -20.99 1.00 -2.15
CA ALA A 115 -20.43 2.13 -2.90
C ALA A 115 -21.38 2.69 -3.98
N ARG A 116 -22.36 1.89 -4.43
CA ARG A 116 -23.37 2.31 -5.43
C ARG A 116 -24.63 2.93 -4.84
N ASN A 117 -24.80 2.86 -3.51
CA ASN A 117 -26.01 3.30 -2.81
C ASN A 117 -25.79 4.56 -1.95
N LEU A 118 -24.75 5.36 -2.25
CA LEU A 118 -24.52 6.67 -1.65
C LEU A 118 -25.01 7.82 -2.54
N ASN A 119 -26.00 7.58 -3.39
CA ASN A 119 -26.85 8.68 -3.84
C ASN A 119 -27.96 8.80 -2.80
N PRO A 120 -27.86 9.71 -1.81
CA PRO A 120 -29.08 10.16 -1.17
C PRO A 120 -29.97 10.63 -2.31
N VAL A 121 -31.23 10.19 -2.32
CA VAL A 121 -32.26 10.70 -3.23
C VAL A 121 -32.03 12.21 -3.37
N PRO A 122 -31.85 12.75 -4.59
CA PRO A 122 -31.50 14.15 -4.77
C PRO A 122 -32.52 15.00 -4.01
N TYR A 123 -32.03 15.80 -3.08
CA TYR A 123 -32.86 16.68 -2.28
C TYR A 123 -33.53 17.69 -3.22
N ASN A 124 -34.85 17.57 -3.37
CA ASN A 124 -35.66 18.58 -4.04
C ASN A 124 -36.04 19.63 -2.99
N ALA A 125 -35.32 20.75 -2.97
CA ALA A 125 -35.73 21.92 -2.21
C ALA A 125 -36.97 22.54 -2.88
N GLU A 126 -38.09 22.64 -2.17
CA GLU A 126 -39.30 23.30 -2.70
C GLU A 126 -39.09 24.80 -2.92
N TYR A 127 -38.10 25.43 -2.26
CA TYR A 127 -37.72 26.83 -2.46
C TYR A 127 -36.26 27.12 -2.05
N VAL A 128 -35.66 28.16 -2.64
CA VAL A 128 -34.29 28.61 -2.35
C VAL A 128 -34.21 29.15 -0.92
N GLY A 129 -33.55 28.41 -0.01
CA GLY A 129 -33.28 28.85 1.37
C GLY A 129 -33.71 27.90 2.49
N SER A 130 -34.27 26.73 2.18
CA SER A 130 -34.63 25.73 3.20
C SER A 130 -33.39 25.03 3.79
N GLN A 131 -33.14 25.22 5.09
CA GLN A 131 -32.22 24.37 5.86
C GLN A 131 -32.99 23.17 6.44
N THR A 132 -32.41 21.97 6.38
CA THR A 132 -32.98 20.76 6.95
C THR A 132 -32.99 20.83 8.49
N PRO A 133 -34.13 20.64 9.17
CA PRO A 133 -34.11 20.42 10.61
C PRO A 133 -33.59 19.00 10.85
N TYR A 134 -32.51 18.88 11.63
CA TYR A 134 -32.02 17.60 12.11
C TYR A 134 -33.13 16.84 12.86
N GLY A 135 -33.29 15.55 12.57
CA GLY A 135 -34.29 14.64 13.14
C GLY A 135 -34.14 14.38 14.66
N PRO A 136 -35.08 13.63 15.27
CA PRO A 136 -35.37 13.69 16.70
C PRO A 136 -34.34 12.94 17.57
N LYS A 137 -34.24 13.38 18.83
CA LYS A 137 -33.44 12.79 19.92
C LYS A 137 -34.02 11.46 20.41
#